data_AF-A0A1F7IFI8-F1
#
_entry.id   AF-A0A1F7IFI8-F1
#
_cell.length_a   1.000
_cell.length_b   1.000
_cell.length_c   1.000
_cell.angle_alpha   90.00
_cell.angle_beta   90.00
_cell.angle_gamma   90.00
#
_symmetry.space_group_name_H-M   'P 1'
#
loop_
_entity.id
_entity.type
_entity.pdbx_description
1 polymer ?
#
loop_
_entity_poly.entity_id
_entity_poly.type
_entity_poly.pdbx_seq_one_letter_code
_entity_poly.pdbx_strand_id
1 'polypeptide(L)'
;MIRNYFLNGFSLANRILDIYFISLLLTLIAFIPSFLGQSIVGKISQFVTIPLFLIQFSFWMSIPLFLVDKQQNRATNYRNLSIVVLHNAKRLIIPGIILSILFGILALLVLLIAALNVAKTGSDPSQITTAIQNLIQKLLRWNPIMISLTGLFSLFVFTSIYFSLENRGFFGSAKRSVIFSFKNLNFVLIIFLIHAIFYSLSSLFPPTFKIPISVQGDLGLLIIVVLSQYMSFIIIASALLYYKNRTKEI
;
A
#
# COMPACT_ATOMS: atom_id res chain seq x y z
N MET A 1 -18.30 12.56 -16.80
CA MET A 1 -17.38 13.44 -16.03
C MET A 1 -16.30 12.66 -15.27
N ILE A 2 -16.64 11.67 -14.41
CA ILE A 2 -15.62 10.95 -13.61
C ILE A 2 -14.59 10.19 -14.45
N ARG A 3 -15.02 9.53 -15.53
CA ARG A 3 -14.15 8.86 -16.51
C ARG A 3 -12.98 9.74 -16.97
N ASN A 4 -13.20 11.04 -17.16
CA ASN A 4 -12.17 11.95 -17.64
C ASN A 4 -11.04 12.12 -16.62
N TYR A 5 -11.32 12.04 -15.31
CA TYR A 5 -10.26 12.08 -14.29
C TYR A 5 -9.36 10.84 -14.37
N PHE A 6 -9.92 9.67 -14.67
CA PHE A 6 -9.13 8.44 -14.83
C PHE A 6 -8.31 8.44 -16.13
N LEU A 7 -8.88 8.90 -17.25
CA LEU A 7 -8.15 9.04 -18.51
C LEU A 7 -7.01 10.07 -18.39
N ASN A 8 -7.30 11.23 -17.81
CA ASN A 8 -6.29 12.27 -17.58
C ASN A 8 -5.29 11.85 -16.51
N GLY A 9 -5.73 11.11 -15.49
CA GLY A 9 -4.88 10.53 -14.45
C GLY A 9 -3.90 9.50 -15.01
N PHE A 10 -4.36 8.65 -15.93
CA PHE A 10 -3.50 7.72 -16.67
C PHE A 10 -2.46 8.46 -17.51
N SER A 11 -2.88 9.48 -18.27
CA SER A 11 -1.96 10.34 -19.04
C SER A 11 -0.91 11.00 -18.14
N LEU A 12 -1.33 11.52 -16.98
CA LEU A 12 -0.42 12.14 -16.03
C LEU A 12 0.54 11.13 -15.37
N ALA A 13 0.05 9.94 -14.99
CA ALA A 13 0.89 8.86 -14.46
C ALA A 13 1.99 8.45 -15.45
N ASN A 14 1.67 8.40 -16.75
CA ASN A 14 2.64 8.09 -17.80
C ASN A 14 3.72 9.17 -17.98
N ARG A 15 3.40 10.43 -17.67
CA ARG A 15 4.40 11.52 -17.70
C ARG A 15 5.38 11.47 -16.54
N ILE A 16 5.12 10.62 -15.53
CA ILE A 16 5.94 10.49 -14.32
C ILE A 16 6.48 9.06 -14.12
N LEU A 17 6.70 8.34 -15.22
CA LEU A 17 7.25 6.98 -15.19
C LEU A 17 8.62 6.90 -14.51
N ASP A 18 9.42 7.97 -14.59
CA ASP A 18 10.68 8.09 -13.86
C ASP A 18 10.49 7.97 -12.34
N ILE A 19 9.48 8.63 -11.78
CA ILE A 19 9.12 8.55 -10.36
C ILE A 19 8.56 7.16 -10.03
N TYR A 20 7.78 6.56 -10.94
CA TYR A 20 7.31 5.19 -10.80
C TYR A 20 8.48 4.19 -10.72
N PHE A 21 9.48 4.28 -11.60
CA PHE A 21 10.63 3.38 -11.59
C PHE A 21 11.47 3.50 -10.31
N ILE A 22 11.58 4.70 -9.73
CA ILE A 22 12.21 4.86 -8.39
C ILE A 22 11.39 4.13 -7.33
N SER A 23 10.06 4.29 -7.35
CA SER A 23 9.17 3.61 -6.43
C SER A 23 9.29 2.09 -6.55
N LEU A 24 9.39 1.58 -7.78
CA LEU A 24 9.57 0.16 -8.08
C LEU A 24 10.91 -0.33 -7.52
N LEU A 25 12.00 0.41 -7.74
CA LEU A 25 13.33 0.06 -7.22
C LEU A 25 13.36 0.02 -5.69
N LEU A 26 12.73 0.99 -5.01
CA LEU A 26 12.57 0.96 -3.55
C LEU A 26 11.78 -0.27 -3.09
N THR A 27 10.76 -0.66 -3.85
CA THR A 27 9.93 -1.83 -3.55
C THR A 27 10.74 -3.12 -3.70
N LEU A 28 11.51 -3.26 -4.79
CA LEU A 28 12.41 -4.40 -5.01
C LEU A 28 13.46 -4.54 -3.90
N ILE A 29 14.06 -3.44 -3.47
CA ILE A 29 15.05 -3.44 -2.37
C ILE A 29 14.41 -3.94 -1.07
N ALA A 30 13.15 -3.57 -0.81
CA ALA A 30 12.41 -4.04 0.37
C ALA A 30 12.13 -5.56 0.35
N PHE A 31 12.14 -6.21 -0.81
CA PHE A 31 11.99 -7.66 -0.94
C PHE A 31 13.29 -8.45 -0.77
N ILE A 32 14.46 -7.80 -0.78
CA ILE A 32 15.78 -8.47 -0.67
C ILE A 32 15.85 -9.42 0.56
N PRO A 33 15.40 -9.03 1.77
CA PRO A 33 15.47 -9.91 2.93
C PRO A 33 14.68 -11.22 2.78
N SER A 34 13.57 -11.18 2.02
CA SER A 34 12.76 -12.37 1.73
C SER A 34 13.55 -13.41 0.92
N PHE A 35 14.44 -12.96 0.04
CA PHE A 35 15.30 -13.85 -0.76
C PHE A 35 16.53 -14.38 0.00
N LEU A 36 16.98 -13.68 1.04
CA LEU A 36 18.15 -14.06 1.84
C LEU A 36 17.85 -15.11 2.94
N GLY A 37 16.57 -15.43 3.15
CA GLY A 37 16.11 -16.45 4.09
C GLY A 37 16.54 -16.19 5.55
N GLN A 38 16.71 -17.26 6.32
CA GLN A 38 17.04 -17.21 7.77
C GLN A 38 18.55 -17.07 8.06
N SER A 39 19.35 -16.74 7.04
CA SER A 39 20.79 -16.49 7.21
C SER A 39 21.05 -15.31 8.16
N ILE A 40 22.24 -15.22 8.75
CA ILE A 40 22.63 -14.06 9.59
C ILE A 40 22.48 -12.76 8.80
N VAL A 41 22.89 -12.76 7.53
CA VAL A 41 22.72 -11.62 6.61
C VAL A 41 21.24 -11.33 6.38
N GLY A 42 20.40 -12.36 6.20
CA GLY A 42 18.94 -12.24 6.13
C GLY A 42 18.34 -11.58 7.37
N LYS A 43 18.69 -12.05 8.57
CA LYS A 43 18.23 -11.47 9.85
C LYS A 43 18.66 -10.02 10.02
N ILE A 44 19.90 -9.67 9.68
CA ILE A 44 20.38 -8.27 9.70
C ILE A 44 19.59 -7.42 8.70
N SER A 45 19.36 -7.95 7.50
CA SER A 45 18.61 -7.23 6.46
C SER A 45 17.13 -7.00 6.83
N GLN A 46 16.53 -7.84 7.68
CA GLN A 46 15.19 -7.62 8.24
C GLN A 46 15.09 -6.37 9.15
N PHE A 47 16.18 -6.00 9.84
CA PHE A 47 16.20 -4.74 10.59
C PHE A 47 16.24 -3.53 9.67
N VAL A 48 16.90 -3.65 8.52
CA VAL A 48 16.98 -2.58 7.49
C VAL A 48 15.63 -2.41 6.76
N THR A 49 14.77 -3.43 6.70
CA THR A 49 13.44 -3.27 6.09
C THR A 49 12.53 -2.30 6.81
N ILE A 50 12.69 -2.09 8.12
CA ILE A 50 11.87 -1.14 8.88
C ILE A 50 12.07 0.30 8.37
N PRO A 51 13.30 0.85 8.34
CA PRO A 51 13.53 2.18 7.78
C PRO A 51 13.23 2.24 6.27
N LEU A 52 13.45 1.17 5.51
CA LEU A 52 13.10 1.12 4.09
C LEU A 52 11.58 1.23 3.86
N PHE A 53 10.77 0.53 4.66
CA PHE A 53 9.32 0.61 4.59
C PHE A 53 8.84 2.02 4.91
N LEU A 54 9.43 2.68 5.92
CA LEU A 54 9.14 4.07 6.23
C LEU A 54 9.46 4.98 5.03
N ILE A 55 10.64 4.83 4.41
CA ILE A 55 11.05 5.61 3.23
C ILE A 55 10.09 5.36 2.06
N GLN A 56 9.76 4.10 1.78
CA GLN A 56 8.85 3.72 0.71
C GLN A 56 7.44 4.30 0.93
N PHE A 57 6.91 4.18 2.15
CA PHE A 57 5.61 4.77 2.50
C PHE A 57 5.63 6.30 2.39
N SER A 58 6.73 6.93 2.79
CA SER A 58 6.92 8.38 2.65
C SER A 58 6.99 8.80 1.19
N PHE A 59 7.63 8.00 0.35
CA PHE A 59 7.65 8.20 -1.09
C PHE A 59 6.23 8.17 -1.65
N TRP A 60 5.44 7.15 -1.32
CA TRP A 60 4.03 7.03 -1.72
C TRP A 60 3.20 8.24 -1.31
N MET A 61 3.37 8.68 -0.08
CA MET A 61 2.68 9.85 0.45
C MET A 61 3.10 11.16 -0.22
N SER A 62 4.27 11.20 -0.89
CA SER A 62 4.81 12.38 -1.58
C SER A 62 4.44 12.46 -3.07
N ILE A 63 3.91 11.38 -3.67
CA ILE A 63 3.58 11.32 -5.10
C ILE A 63 2.71 12.49 -5.59
N PRO A 64 1.67 12.96 -4.86
CA PRO A 64 0.87 14.10 -5.30
C PRO A 64 1.70 15.37 -5.55
N LEU A 65 2.72 15.62 -4.72
CA LEU A 65 3.62 16.76 -4.92
C LEU A 65 4.41 16.62 -6.23
N PHE A 66 4.97 15.44 -6.48
CA PHE A 66 5.74 15.19 -7.70
C PHE A 66 4.88 15.24 -8.96
N LEU A 67 3.62 14.79 -8.87
CA LEU A 67 2.62 14.94 -9.92
C LEU A 67 2.35 16.42 -10.25
N VAL A 68 2.20 17.27 -9.23
CA VAL A 68 1.99 18.72 -9.43
C VAL A 68 3.19 19.37 -10.11
N ASP A 69 4.41 19.07 -9.66
CA ASP A 69 5.63 19.59 -10.31
C ASP A 69 5.69 19.20 -11.79
N LYS A 70 5.32 17.96 -12.11
CA LYS A 70 5.26 17.45 -13.49
C LYS A 70 4.15 18.06 -14.33
N GLN A 71 3.00 18.39 -13.74
CA GLN A 71 1.95 19.16 -14.43
C GLN A 71 2.45 20.55 -14.85
N GLN A 72 3.39 21.13 -14.09
CA GLN A 72 4.02 22.41 -14.38
C GLN A 72 5.24 22.30 -15.32
N ASN A 73 5.43 21.15 -15.98
CA ASN A 73 6.55 20.85 -16.86
C ASN A 73 7.93 21.04 -16.21
N ARG A 74 8.04 20.90 -14.88
CA ARG A 74 9.32 20.95 -14.19
C ARG A 74 10.08 19.65 -14.42
N ALA A 75 11.38 19.77 -14.69
CA ALA A 75 12.28 18.62 -14.76
C ALA A 75 12.37 17.92 -13.39
N THR A 76 12.54 16.60 -13.40
CA THR A 76 12.67 15.82 -12.17
C THR A 76 13.98 16.13 -11.50
N ASN A 77 13.91 16.80 -10.35
CA ASN A 77 15.07 17.04 -9.52
C ASN A 77 15.17 15.94 -8.44
N TYR A 78 16.00 14.94 -8.69
CA TYR A 78 16.18 13.79 -7.78
C TYR A 78 16.71 14.19 -6.40
N ARG A 79 17.49 15.28 -6.31
CA ARG A 79 17.93 15.84 -5.03
C ARG A 79 16.74 16.37 -4.25
N ASN A 80 15.88 17.16 -4.91
CA ASN A 80 14.66 17.68 -4.29
C ASN A 80 13.71 16.54 -3.88
N LEU A 81 13.55 15.53 -4.75
CA LEU A 81 12.76 14.33 -4.44
C LEU A 81 13.24 13.69 -3.13
N SER A 82 14.55 13.45 -3.01
CA SER A 82 15.13 12.82 -1.82
C SER A 82 14.89 13.66 -0.56
N ILE A 83 15.04 14.99 -0.65
CA ILE A 83 14.79 15.91 0.47
C ILE A 83 13.31 15.84 0.91
N VAL A 84 12.37 15.88 -0.04
CA VAL A 84 10.93 15.76 0.23
C VAL A 84 10.61 14.42 0.91
N VAL A 85 11.11 13.31 0.35
CA VAL A 85 10.84 11.97 0.89
C VAL A 85 11.40 11.83 2.31
N LEU A 86 12.64 12.30 2.56
CA LEU A 86 13.24 12.26 3.89
C LEU A 86 12.51 13.15 4.89
N HIS A 87 12.08 14.34 4.47
CA HIS A 87 11.27 15.23 5.30
C HIS A 87 9.95 14.56 5.70
N ASN A 88 9.27 13.95 4.73
CA ASN A 88 8.02 13.23 4.97
C ASN A 88 8.22 11.95 5.78
N ALA A 89 9.34 11.26 5.64
CA ALA A 89 9.70 10.12 6.47
C ALA A 89 9.84 10.51 7.93
N LYS A 90 10.52 11.63 8.23
CA LYS A 90 10.60 12.16 9.60
C LYS A 90 9.22 12.41 10.19
N ARG A 91 8.30 12.97 9.40
CA ARG A 91 6.90 13.23 9.82
C ARG A 91 6.09 11.95 10.05
N LEU A 92 6.53 10.82 9.49
CA LEU A 92 5.87 9.52 9.60
C LEU A 92 6.45 8.62 10.70
N ILE A 93 7.58 8.98 11.32
CA ILE A 93 8.20 8.16 12.39
C ILE A 93 7.21 7.92 13.53
N ILE A 94 6.66 8.98 14.13
CA ILE A 94 5.76 8.85 15.28
C ILE A 94 4.45 8.13 14.89
N PRO A 95 3.74 8.51 13.80
CA PRO A 95 2.58 7.75 13.34
C PRO A 95 2.90 6.28 13.07
N GLY A 96 4.07 6.00 12.47
CA GLY A 96 4.54 4.65 12.19
C GLY A 96 4.75 3.83 13.45
N ILE A 97 5.36 4.41 14.50
CA ILE A 97 5.52 3.76 15.81
C ILE A 97 4.15 3.46 16.43
N ILE A 98 3.24 4.43 16.43
CA ILE A 98 1.88 4.26 16.99
C ILE A 98 1.13 3.13 16.27
N LEU A 99 1.17 3.13 14.93
CA LEU A 99 0.55 2.07 14.14
C LEU A 99 1.21 0.71 14.39
N SER A 100 2.53 0.66 14.51
CA SER A 100 3.25 -0.58 14.79
C SER A 100 2.86 -1.17 16.15
N ILE A 101 2.70 -0.33 17.18
CA ILE A 101 2.21 -0.75 18.50
C ILE A 101 0.78 -1.28 18.40
N LEU A 102 -0.12 -0.55 17.72
CA LEU A 102 -1.51 -0.95 17.52
C LEU A 102 -1.62 -2.31 16.80
N PHE A 103 -0.91 -2.48 15.69
CA PHE A 103 -0.89 -3.73 14.93
C PHE A 103 -0.21 -4.86 15.71
N GLY A 104 0.83 -4.56 16.51
CA GLY A 104 1.47 -5.54 17.39
C GLY A 104 0.52 -6.07 18.46
N ILE A 105 -0.23 -5.19 19.12
CA ILE A 105 -1.27 -5.58 20.09
C ILE A 105 -2.35 -6.44 19.42
N LEU A 106 -2.82 -6.02 18.24
CA LEU A 106 -3.81 -6.78 17.48
C LEU A 106 -3.29 -8.19 17.13
N ALA A 107 -2.04 -8.31 16.68
CA ALA A 107 -1.42 -9.59 16.38
C ALA A 107 -1.33 -10.49 17.61
N LEU A 108 -0.95 -9.95 18.77
CA LEU A 108 -0.92 -10.69 20.03
C LEU A 108 -2.31 -11.18 20.45
N LEU A 109 -3.36 -10.36 20.27
CA LEU A 109 -4.73 -10.77 20.54
C LEU A 109 -5.19 -11.93 19.63
N VAL A 110 -4.86 -11.87 18.33
CA VAL A 110 -5.17 -12.95 17.38
C VAL A 110 -4.46 -14.24 17.79
N LEU A 111 -3.18 -14.16 18.18
CA LEU A 111 -2.42 -15.30 18.67
C LEU A 111 -3.01 -15.87 19.96
N LEU A 112 -3.42 -15.02 20.89
CA LEU A 112 -4.05 -15.44 22.15
C LEU A 112 -5.37 -16.16 21.90
N ILE A 113 -6.24 -15.63 21.03
CA ILE A 113 -7.51 -16.26 20.67
C ILE A 113 -7.26 -17.62 20.01
N ALA A 114 -6.29 -17.70 19.09
CA ALA A 114 -5.91 -18.95 18.45
C ALA A 114 -5.42 -19.98 19.47
N ALA A 115 -4.55 -19.58 20.40
CA ALA A 115 -4.03 -20.44 21.45
C ALA A 115 -5.14 -20.94 22.40
N LEU A 116 -6.08 -20.06 22.79
CA LEU A 116 -7.23 -20.43 23.63
C LEU A 116 -8.15 -21.45 22.95
N ASN A 117 -8.38 -21.32 21.63
CA ASN A 117 -9.19 -22.26 20.87
C ASN A 117 -8.52 -23.63 20.75
N VAL A 118 -7.20 -23.67 20.59
CA VAL A 118 -6.41 -24.91 20.56
C VAL A 118 -6.39 -25.57 21.95
N ALA A 119 -6.18 -24.80 23.01
CA ALA A 119 -6.20 -25.31 24.39
C ALA A 119 -7.56 -25.91 24.78
N LYS A 120 -8.69 -25.31 24.34
CA LYS A 120 -10.04 -25.85 24.58
C LYS A 120 -10.33 -27.16 23.85
N THR A 121 -9.65 -27.41 22.73
CA THR A 121 -9.88 -28.59 21.90
C THR A 121 -8.89 -29.72 22.18
N GLY A 122 -7.93 -29.52 23.11
CA GLY A 122 -6.91 -30.51 23.47
C GLY A 122 -5.93 -30.81 22.33
N SER A 123 -5.81 -29.90 21.37
CA SER A 123 -5.11 -30.15 20.11
C SER A 123 -3.60 -29.85 20.20
N ASP A 124 -2.80 -30.53 19.37
CA ASP A 124 -1.34 -30.35 19.30
C ASP A 124 -0.96 -28.87 19.03
N PRO A 125 -0.01 -28.27 19.78
CA PRO A 125 0.54 -26.93 19.51
C PRO A 125 0.95 -26.66 18.06
N SER A 126 1.36 -27.68 17.30
CA SER A 126 1.65 -27.58 15.84
C SER A 126 0.43 -27.15 15.01
N GLN A 127 -0.78 -27.30 15.57
CA GLN A 127 -2.02 -26.81 14.97
C GLN A 127 -2.16 -25.30 15.05
N ILE A 128 -1.50 -24.59 15.98
CA ILE A 128 -1.53 -23.11 16.03
C ILE A 128 -0.86 -22.55 14.77
N THR A 129 0.33 -23.06 14.43
CA THR A 129 1.05 -22.66 13.21
C THR A 129 0.27 -23.02 11.96
N THR A 130 -0.35 -24.20 11.94
CA THR A 130 -1.18 -24.65 10.81
C THR A 130 -2.47 -23.82 10.69
N ALA A 131 -3.11 -23.45 11.79
CA ALA A 131 -4.29 -22.59 11.82
C ALA A 131 -3.97 -21.16 11.33
N ILE A 132 -2.82 -20.62 11.71
CA ILE A 132 -2.33 -19.31 11.21
C ILE A 132 -2.05 -19.39 9.71
N GLN A 133 -1.35 -20.43 9.24
CA GLN A 133 -1.09 -20.64 7.82
C GLN A 133 -2.39 -20.80 7.02
N ASN A 134 -3.35 -21.58 7.53
CA ASN A 134 -4.66 -21.75 6.91
C ASN A 134 -5.47 -20.45 6.90
N LEU A 135 -5.41 -19.65 7.96
CA LEU A 135 -6.03 -18.33 8.00
C LEU A 135 -5.41 -17.41 6.96
N ILE A 136 -4.08 -17.34 6.86
CA ILE A 136 -3.36 -16.56 5.85
C ILE A 136 -3.77 -17.01 4.45
N GLN A 137 -3.78 -18.31 4.17
CA GLN A 137 -4.21 -18.83 2.87
C GLN A 137 -5.68 -18.52 2.57
N LYS A 138 -6.56 -18.58 3.57
CA LYS A 138 -7.99 -18.24 3.42
C LYS A 138 -8.22 -16.74 3.21
N LEU A 139 -7.34 -15.90 3.75
CA LEU A 139 -7.34 -14.46 3.54
C LEU A 139 -6.76 -14.07 2.17
N LEU A 140 -5.78 -14.82 1.66
CA LEU A 140 -5.20 -14.63 0.33
C LEU A 140 -6.11 -15.09 -0.81
N ARG A 141 -7.02 -16.04 -0.55
CA ARG A 141 -8.10 -16.40 -1.48
C ARG A 141 -9.19 -15.33 -1.47
N TRP A 142 -10.03 -15.33 -2.50
CA TRP A 142 -11.18 -14.44 -2.58
C TRP A 142 -12.02 -14.53 -1.29
N ASN A 143 -12.06 -13.43 -0.54
CA ASN A 143 -12.67 -13.38 0.78
C ASN A 143 -13.50 -12.10 0.93
N PRO A 144 -14.79 -12.20 1.29
CA PRO A 144 -15.65 -11.02 1.53
C PRO A 144 -15.07 -10.03 2.53
N ILE A 145 -14.30 -10.50 3.53
CA ILE A 145 -13.63 -9.65 4.52
C ILE A 145 -12.52 -8.80 3.87
N MET A 146 -11.80 -9.34 2.88
CA MET A 146 -10.80 -8.57 2.15
C MET A 146 -11.42 -7.53 1.22
N ILE A 147 -12.63 -7.81 0.70
CA ILE A 147 -13.40 -6.84 -0.08
C ILE A 147 -13.85 -5.68 0.82
N SER A 148 -14.32 -5.95 2.04
CA SER A 148 -14.71 -4.88 2.96
C SER A 148 -13.50 -4.02 3.39
N LEU A 149 -12.33 -4.63 3.61
CA LEU A 149 -11.08 -3.89 3.82
C LEU A 149 -10.72 -3.02 2.61
N THR A 150 -10.90 -3.52 1.40
CA THR A 150 -10.69 -2.73 0.16
C THR A 150 -11.61 -1.52 0.11
N GLY A 151 -12.87 -1.67 0.53
CA GLY A 151 -13.82 -0.57 0.70
C GLY A 151 -13.33 0.45 1.72
N LEU A 152 -12.88 0.01 2.90
CA LEU A 152 -12.33 0.89 3.92
C LEU A 152 -11.10 1.65 3.43
N PHE A 153 -10.16 0.98 2.75
CA PHE A 153 -8.96 1.63 2.21
C PHE A 153 -9.27 2.67 1.13
N SER A 154 -10.35 2.49 0.35
CA SER A 154 -10.75 3.46 -0.67
C SER A 154 -11.11 4.84 -0.08
N LEU A 155 -11.57 4.90 1.18
CA LEU A 155 -11.86 6.17 1.89
C LEU A 155 -10.58 6.97 2.21
N PHE A 156 -9.41 6.32 2.17
CA PHE A 156 -8.12 6.94 2.43
C PHE A 156 -7.40 7.42 1.16
N VAL A 157 -8.05 7.35 -0.02
CA VAL A 157 -7.43 7.68 -1.30
C VAL A 157 -6.85 9.12 -1.38
N PHE A 158 -7.42 10.08 -0.65
CA PHE A 158 -6.96 11.47 -0.64
C PHE A 158 -5.91 11.75 0.45
N THR A 159 -5.50 10.76 1.24
CA THR A 159 -4.61 10.95 2.39
C THR A 159 -3.26 11.52 1.96
N SER A 160 -2.68 11.02 0.87
CA SER A 160 -1.40 11.51 0.35
C SER A 160 -1.48 12.97 -0.12
N ILE A 161 -2.62 13.39 -0.68
CA ILE A 161 -2.85 14.77 -1.14
C ILE A 161 -2.83 15.73 0.05
N TYR A 162 -3.62 15.45 1.09
CA TYR A 162 -3.62 16.27 2.32
C TYR A 162 -2.27 16.27 3.03
N PHE A 163 -1.56 15.15 3.01
CA PHE A 163 -0.29 15.00 3.71
C PHE A 163 0.86 15.76 3.04
N SER A 164 0.95 15.69 1.71
CA SER A 164 2.05 16.26 0.93
C SER A 164 1.78 17.68 0.45
N LEU A 165 0.57 17.99 -0.02
CA LEU A 165 0.25 19.30 -0.60
C LEU A 165 -0.22 20.30 0.47
N GLU A 166 -1.00 19.85 1.45
CA GLU A 166 -1.45 20.71 2.57
C GLU A 166 -0.54 20.61 3.80
N ASN A 167 0.58 19.89 3.70
CA ASN A 167 1.56 19.70 4.77
C ASN A 167 0.94 19.28 6.13
N ARG A 168 -0.18 18.54 6.12
CA ARG A 168 -0.85 18.08 7.35
C ARG A 168 -0.19 16.82 7.90
N GLY A 169 -0.23 16.65 9.23
CA GLY A 169 0.19 15.41 9.87
C GLY A 169 -0.61 14.19 9.37
N PHE A 170 -0.05 12.99 9.50
CA PHE A 170 -0.63 11.76 8.93
C PHE A 170 -2.07 11.51 9.37
N PHE A 171 -2.35 11.48 10.68
CA PHE A 171 -3.71 11.25 11.20
C PHE A 171 -4.69 12.36 10.81
N GLY A 172 -4.23 13.62 10.76
CA GLY A 172 -5.04 14.74 10.29
C GLY A 172 -5.41 14.60 8.81
N SER A 173 -4.46 14.13 7.99
CA SER A 173 -4.65 13.86 6.56
C SER A 173 -5.61 12.69 6.33
N ALA A 174 -5.45 11.61 7.09
CA ALA A 174 -6.34 10.44 7.05
C ALA A 174 -7.77 10.82 7.43
N LYS A 175 -7.96 11.55 8.54
CA LYS A 175 -9.28 12.04 8.98
C LYS A 175 -9.95 12.89 7.89
N ARG A 176 -9.22 13.83 7.29
CA ARG A 176 -9.76 14.67 6.20
C ARG A 176 -10.07 13.87 4.94
N SER A 177 -9.22 12.91 4.58
CA SER A 177 -9.49 12.00 3.46
C SER A 177 -10.81 11.28 3.64
N VAL A 178 -11.07 10.74 4.84
CA VAL A 178 -12.34 10.05 5.13
C VAL A 178 -13.53 11.00 5.00
N ILE A 179 -13.47 12.18 5.62
CA ILE A 179 -14.54 13.18 5.55
C ILE A 179 -14.81 13.62 4.10
N PHE A 180 -13.75 13.90 3.33
CA PHE A 180 -13.87 14.29 1.93
C PHE A 180 -14.41 13.15 1.05
N SER A 181 -14.00 11.91 1.33
CA SER A 181 -14.46 10.71 0.64
C SER A 181 -15.96 10.48 0.84
N PHE A 182 -16.48 10.66 2.06
CA PHE A 182 -17.93 10.58 2.32
C PHE A 182 -18.74 11.65 1.57
N LYS A 183 -18.16 12.84 1.35
CA LYS A 183 -18.80 13.88 0.53
C LYS A 183 -18.73 13.59 -0.98
N ASN A 184 -17.88 12.66 -1.39
CA ASN A 184 -17.58 12.36 -2.80
C ASN A 184 -17.70 10.86 -3.10
N LEU A 185 -18.67 10.18 -2.49
CA LEU A 185 -18.81 8.71 -2.56
C LEU A 185 -18.87 8.18 -3.99
N ASN A 186 -19.49 8.89 -4.93
CA ASN A 186 -19.55 8.46 -6.33
C ASN A 186 -18.16 8.24 -6.95
N PHE A 187 -17.18 9.08 -6.61
CA PHE A 187 -15.79 8.92 -7.07
C PHE A 187 -15.09 7.76 -6.33
N VAL A 188 -15.31 7.68 -5.02
CA VAL A 188 -14.71 6.65 -4.16
C VAL A 188 -15.24 5.26 -4.50
N LEU A 189 -16.52 5.13 -4.85
CA LEU A 189 -17.13 3.89 -5.31
C LEU A 189 -16.44 3.35 -6.57
N ILE A 190 -16.04 4.22 -7.49
CA ILE A 190 -15.29 3.81 -8.68
C ILE A 190 -13.90 3.31 -8.30
N ILE A 191 -13.21 3.98 -7.36
CA ILE A 191 -11.92 3.51 -6.85
C ILE A 191 -12.06 2.16 -6.16
N PHE A 192 -13.10 1.99 -5.33
CA PHE A 192 -13.42 0.72 -4.71
C PHE A 192 -13.65 -0.37 -5.76
N LEU A 193 -14.44 -0.11 -6.80
CA LEU A 193 -14.70 -1.06 -7.89
C LEU A 193 -13.41 -1.45 -8.61
N ILE A 194 -12.52 -0.49 -8.90
CA ILE A 194 -11.21 -0.77 -9.50
C ILE A 194 -10.41 -1.70 -8.59
N HIS A 195 -10.25 -1.37 -7.31
CA HIS A 195 -9.51 -2.23 -6.39
C HIS A 195 -10.16 -3.61 -6.24
N ALA A 196 -11.49 -3.70 -6.20
CA ALA A 196 -12.21 -4.97 -6.10
C ALA A 196 -12.02 -5.85 -7.35
N ILE A 197 -12.00 -5.25 -8.54
CA ILE A 197 -11.67 -5.96 -9.78
C ILE A 197 -10.24 -6.48 -9.74
N PHE A 198 -9.27 -5.64 -9.36
CA PHE A 198 -7.87 -6.05 -9.25
C PHE A 198 -7.66 -7.16 -8.21
N TYR A 199 -8.29 -7.05 -7.05
CA TYR A 199 -8.29 -8.09 -6.04
C TYR A 199 -8.88 -9.39 -6.59
N SER A 200 -10.03 -9.32 -7.28
CA SER A 200 -10.67 -10.48 -7.89
C SER A 200 -9.79 -11.13 -8.96
N LEU A 201 -9.17 -10.33 -9.84
CA LEU A 201 -8.20 -10.83 -10.84
C LEU A 201 -6.99 -11.49 -10.18
N SER A 202 -6.42 -10.87 -9.14
CA SER A 202 -5.29 -11.46 -8.41
C SER A 202 -5.66 -12.80 -7.75
N SER A 203 -6.91 -12.94 -7.31
CA SER A 203 -7.42 -14.19 -6.73
C SER A 203 -7.67 -15.31 -7.77
N LEU A 204 -7.84 -14.95 -9.05
CA LEU A 204 -7.92 -15.89 -10.19
C LEU A 204 -6.56 -16.41 -10.63
N PHE A 205 -5.47 -15.78 -10.17
CA PHE A 205 -4.10 -16.32 -10.21
C PHE A 205 -3.72 -16.85 -8.82
N PRO A 206 -4.39 -17.91 -8.33
CA PRO A 206 -4.03 -18.46 -7.04
C PRO A 206 -2.55 -18.90 -7.05
N PRO A 207 -1.84 -18.81 -5.91
CA PRO A 207 -0.52 -19.42 -5.73
C PRO A 207 -0.62 -20.96 -5.65
N THR A 208 -1.45 -21.58 -6.51
CA THR A 208 -1.80 -23.01 -6.51
C THR A 208 -1.24 -23.77 -7.69
N PHE A 209 -0.22 -23.27 -8.39
CA PHE A 209 0.62 -24.18 -9.15
C PHE A 209 1.37 -25.05 -8.14
N LYS A 210 1.09 -26.36 -8.15
CA LYS A 210 1.82 -27.42 -7.44
C LYS A 210 3.27 -27.48 -7.94
N ILE A 211 4.03 -26.42 -7.70
CA ILE A 211 5.41 -26.26 -8.11
C ILE A 211 6.15 -25.76 -6.86
N PRO A 212 7.37 -26.24 -6.58
CA PRO A 212 8.04 -25.96 -5.32
C PRO A 212 8.10 -24.46 -5.03
N ILE A 213 7.80 -24.11 -3.77
CA ILE A 213 7.71 -22.76 -3.20
C ILE A 213 8.95 -21.89 -3.49
N SER A 214 10.07 -22.49 -3.91
CA SER A 214 11.37 -21.84 -4.03
C SER A 214 11.66 -21.09 -5.34
N VAL A 215 10.89 -21.25 -6.43
CA VAL A 215 11.29 -20.64 -7.74
C VAL A 215 10.16 -20.00 -8.55
N GLN A 216 8.93 -20.51 -8.49
CA GLN A 216 7.81 -19.94 -9.26
C GLN A 216 6.92 -18.95 -8.50
N GLY A 217 6.97 -18.97 -7.16
CA GLY A 217 6.21 -18.02 -6.32
C GLY A 217 6.60 -16.57 -6.55
N ASP A 218 7.87 -16.31 -6.85
CA ASP A 218 8.43 -14.97 -6.81
C ASP A 218 8.13 -14.12 -8.06
N LEU A 219 8.10 -14.72 -9.26
CA LEU A 219 7.79 -14.00 -10.50
C LEU A 219 6.31 -13.59 -10.61
N GLY A 220 5.39 -14.49 -10.25
CA GLY A 220 3.96 -14.18 -10.26
C GLY A 220 3.58 -13.10 -9.25
N LEU A 221 4.14 -13.20 -8.03
CA LEU A 221 3.99 -12.16 -7.00
C LEU A 221 4.62 -10.84 -7.45
N LEU A 222 5.79 -10.88 -8.09
CA LEU A 222 6.45 -9.69 -8.61
C LEU A 222 5.59 -8.97 -9.67
N ILE A 223 5.01 -9.71 -10.62
CA ILE A 223 4.11 -9.13 -11.64
C ILE A 223 2.90 -8.47 -10.98
N ILE A 224 2.27 -9.13 -10.01
CA ILE A 224 1.14 -8.57 -9.26
C ILE A 224 1.54 -7.29 -8.53
N VAL A 225 2.72 -7.26 -7.90
CA VAL A 225 3.25 -6.07 -7.20
C VAL A 225 3.47 -4.92 -8.19
N VAL A 226 4.15 -5.18 -9.31
CA VAL A 226 4.45 -4.17 -10.36
C VAL A 226 3.15 -3.54 -10.89
N LEU A 227 2.16 -4.38 -11.24
CA LEU A 227 0.88 -3.93 -11.77
C LEU A 227 0.06 -3.18 -10.72
N SER A 228 0.02 -3.68 -9.49
CA SER A 228 -0.72 -3.03 -8.39
C SER A 228 -0.13 -1.66 -8.07
N GLN A 229 1.21 -1.55 -8.03
CA GLN A 229 1.92 -0.30 -7.83
C GLN A 229 1.60 0.71 -8.95
N TYR A 230 1.57 0.27 -10.20
CA TYR A 230 1.24 1.15 -11.32
C TYR A 230 -0.21 1.63 -11.26
N MET A 231 -1.13 0.75 -10.90
CA MET A 231 -2.54 1.11 -10.69
C MET A 231 -2.73 2.11 -9.55
N SER A 232 -2.02 1.93 -8.43
CA SER A 232 -2.04 2.90 -7.33
C SER A 232 -1.56 4.29 -7.80
N PHE A 233 -0.55 4.36 -8.67
CA PHE A 233 -0.12 5.62 -9.29
C PHE A 233 -1.24 6.29 -10.11
N ILE A 234 -1.93 5.52 -10.95
CA ILE A 234 -3.05 6.03 -11.75
C ILE A 234 -4.16 6.54 -10.82
N ILE A 235 -4.48 5.81 -9.76
CA ILE A 235 -5.52 6.19 -8.79
C ILE A 235 -5.13 7.49 -8.06
N ILE A 236 -3.88 7.63 -7.60
CA ILE A 236 -3.40 8.85 -6.95
C ILE A 236 -3.44 10.05 -7.91
N ALA A 237 -3.01 9.86 -9.17
CA ALA A 237 -3.07 10.91 -10.19
C ALA A 237 -4.52 11.32 -10.50
N SER A 238 -5.43 10.35 -10.61
CA SER A 238 -6.86 10.60 -10.84
C SER A 238 -7.50 11.31 -9.66
N ALA A 239 -7.16 10.90 -8.43
CA ALA A 239 -7.63 11.52 -7.19
C ALA A 239 -7.13 12.96 -7.07
N LEU A 240 -5.88 13.25 -7.45
CA LEU A 240 -5.33 14.61 -7.48
C LEU A 240 -6.13 15.51 -8.42
N LEU A 241 -6.39 15.05 -9.64
CA LEU A 241 -7.18 15.83 -10.62
C LEU A 241 -8.61 16.06 -10.15
N TYR A 242 -9.24 15.02 -9.58
CA TYR A 242 -10.57 15.13 -9.01
C TYR A 242 -10.60 16.13 -7.85
N TYR A 243 -9.59 16.05 -6.96
CA TYR A 243 -9.43 16.94 -5.82
C TYR A 243 -9.33 18.40 -6.24
N LYS A 244 -8.39 18.72 -7.13
CA LYS A 244 -8.18 20.08 -7.66
C LYS A 244 -9.46 20.67 -8.25
N ASN A 245 -10.21 19.89 -9.02
CA ASN A 245 -11.46 20.37 -9.60
C ASN A 245 -12.53 20.67 -8.53
N ARG A 246 -12.56 19.91 -7.42
CA ARG A 246 -13.57 20.06 -6.38
C ARG A 246 -13.25 21.15 -5.37
N THR A 247 -11.99 21.36 -5.04
CA THR A 247 -11.58 22.37 -4.06
C THR A 247 -11.19 23.69 -4.72
N LYS A 248 -10.85 23.68 -6.02
CA LYS A 248 -10.22 24.81 -6.73
C LYS A 248 -8.90 25.26 -6.07
N GLU A 249 -8.36 24.43 -5.19
CA GLU A 249 -7.08 24.66 -4.53
C GLU A 249 -6.05 23.77 -5.25
N ILE A 250 -4.93 24.40 -5.66
CA ILE A 250 -3.71 23.83 -6.28
C ILE A 250 -3.66 23.76 -7.80
#